data_AF-A0AAD8HZR3-F1
#
_entry.id   AF-A0AAD8HZR3-F1
#
_cell.length_a   1.000
_cell.length_b   1.000
_cell.length_c   1.000
_cell.angle_alpha   90.00
_cell.angle_beta   90.00
_cell.angle_gamma   90.00
#
_symmetry.space_group_name_H-M   'P 1'
#
loop_
_entity.id
_entity.type
_entity.pdbx_description
1 polymer ?
#
loop_
_entity_poly.entity_id
_entity_poly.type
_entity_poly.pdbx_seq_one_letter_code
_entity_poly.pdbx_strand_id
1 'polypeptide(L)'
;MCRLVNSVVRRNYELYGDVVSFDATFDTNKYNMVFCPFTSIDKHEKCVTFGFAFLSKEDIPHFKWAFDQFLKAMGRNLVCIITDQCPAMKQVIPMSFPVTEEFPATKHHLCMRHIMEFFLSRTSRIPAFFRDKPMFGLMRTTSRSEIGNNFFSQFHRQSETLCEFYLSFESAMDKQRYETARLNQEGSSTIPATITKLFMEAEAAQVYTRPVFYKVQQDMVASGYDM
;
A
#
# COMPACT_ATOMS: atom_id res chain seq x y z
N MET A 1 15.00 4.20 13.29
CA MET A 1 15.79 3.85 12.09
C MET A 1 14.83 3.76 10.91
N CYS A 2 15.18 4.32 9.73
CA CYS A 2 14.34 4.21 8.53
C CYS A 2 15.22 4.00 7.30
N ARG A 3 14.69 3.29 6.28
CA ARG A 3 15.32 3.16 4.96
C ARG A 3 14.27 3.41 3.88
N LEU A 4 14.55 4.38 3.01
CA LEU A 4 13.56 4.92 2.07
C LEU A 4 14.11 5.19 0.67
N VAL A 5 15.42 4.98 0.43
CA VAL A 5 16.07 5.56 -0.77
C VAL A 5 16.91 4.53 -1.53
N ASN A 6 16.49 4.27 -2.77
CA ASN A 6 17.32 4.04 -3.94
C ASN A 6 16.57 4.51 -5.20
N SER A 7 17.24 4.61 -6.35
CA SER A 7 16.64 5.15 -7.59
C SER A 7 15.42 4.36 -8.07
N VAL A 8 15.41 3.04 -7.85
CA VAL A 8 14.31 2.14 -8.22
C VAL A 8 13.05 2.44 -7.38
N VAL A 9 13.22 2.64 -6.08
CA VAL A 9 12.11 2.95 -5.16
C VAL A 9 11.43 4.26 -5.53
N ARG A 10 12.19 5.31 -5.85
CA ARG A 10 11.62 6.61 -6.27
C ARG A 10 10.77 6.48 -7.53
N ARG A 11 11.29 5.77 -8.53
CA ARG A 11 10.53 5.48 -9.76
C ARG A 11 9.27 4.68 -9.49
N ASN A 12 9.33 3.69 -8.61
CA ASN A 12 8.14 2.94 -8.21
C ASN A 12 7.14 3.82 -7.47
N TYR A 13 7.61 4.80 -6.68
CA TYR A 13 6.75 5.74 -5.99
C TYR A 13 6.09 6.74 -6.95
N GLU A 14 6.77 7.16 -8.02
CA GLU A 14 6.15 7.95 -9.09
C GLU A 14 4.99 7.21 -9.75
N LEU A 15 5.12 5.89 -9.97
CA LEU A 15 4.12 5.07 -10.64
C LEU A 15 2.98 4.58 -9.74
N TYR A 16 3.29 4.25 -8.48
CA TYR A 16 2.37 3.53 -7.59
C TYR A 16 2.15 4.22 -6.24
N GLY A 17 2.74 5.40 -6.02
CA GLY A 17 2.77 6.11 -4.74
C GLY A 17 1.52 6.91 -4.37
N ASP A 18 0.47 6.87 -5.18
CA ASP A 18 -0.75 7.64 -4.92
C ASP A 18 -1.52 7.12 -3.72
N VAL A 19 -1.54 5.80 -3.53
CA VAL A 19 -2.17 5.14 -2.39
C VAL A 19 -1.10 4.37 -1.62
N VAL A 20 -0.71 4.86 -0.46
CA VAL A 20 0.32 4.25 0.39
C VAL A 20 -0.33 3.65 1.64
N SER A 21 0.02 2.42 1.98
CA SER A 21 -0.29 1.81 3.25
C SER A 21 0.88 2.01 4.21
N PHE A 22 0.58 2.39 5.45
CA PHE A 22 1.51 2.44 6.57
C PHE A 22 0.85 1.71 7.73
N ASP A 23 1.21 0.45 7.91
CA ASP A 23 0.60 -0.47 8.87
C ASP A 23 1.69 -0.94 9.85
N ALA A 24 1.50 -0.69 11.14
CA ALA A 24 2.38 -1.24 12.17
C ALA A 24 2.21 -2.76 12.21
N THR A 25 3.29 -3.52 12.04
CA THR A 25 3.22 -4.98 12.23
C THR A 25 3.28 -5.29 13.71
N PHE A 26 2.43 -6.22 14.18
CA PHE A 26 2.37 -6.70 15.58
C PHE A 26 3.68 -7.23 16.14
N ASP A 27 4.66 -7.51 15.28
CA ASP A 27 5.90 -8.15 15.67
C ASP A 27 7.00 -7.11 15.90
N THR A 28 7.52 -7.13 17.13
CA THR A 28 8.59 -6.24 17.56
C THR A 28 9.93 -6.97 17.54
N ASN A 29 10.98 -6.28 17.14
CA ASN A 29 12.34 -6.83 17.24
C ASN A 29 12.83 -6.92 18.70
N LYS A 30 14.06 -7.40 18.92
CA LYS A 30 14.65 -7.53 20.27
C LYS A 30 14.77 -6.22 21.07
N TYR A 31 14.57 -5.07 20.41
CA TYR A 31 14.57 -3.74 21.01
C TYR A 31 13.17 -3.19 21.27
N ASN A 32 12.14 -4.02 21.11
CA ASN A 32 10.74 -3.66 21.27
C ASN A 32 10.30 -2.51 20.35
N MET A 33 10.93 -2.37 19.19
CA MET A 33 10.54 -1.40 18.17
C MET A 33 9.55 -2.03 17.20
N VAL A 34 8.54 -1.25 16.84
CA VAL A 34 7.51 -1.61 15.87
C VAL A 34 8.03 -1.37 14.46
N PHE A 35 7.92 -2.38 13.61
CA PHE A 35 8.21 -2.27 12.19
C PHE A 35 7.00 -1.73 11.43
N CYS A 36 7.19 -0.62 10.70
CA CYS A 36 6.14 0.01 9.91
C CYS A 36 6.62 0.20 8.46
N PRO A 37 6.28 -0.71 7.54
CA PRO A 37 6.61 -0.57 6.14
C PRO A 37 5.69 0.44 5.44
N PHE A 38 6.24 1.18 4.49
CA PHE A 38 5.49 1.96 3.51
C PHE A 38 5.29 1.13 2.25
N THR A 39 4.06 0.73 1.98
CA THR A 39 3.75 -0.19 0.88
C THR A 39 2.66 0.35 -0.04
N SER A 40 2.63 -0.16 -1.27
CA SER A 40 1.56 0.04 -2.24
C SER A 40 1.35 -1.25 -3.04
N ILE A 41 0.58 -1.18 -4.12
CA ILE A 41 0.30 -2.28 -5.03
C ILE A 41 0.69 -1.87 -6.44
N ASP A 42 1.42 -2.74 -7.14
CA ASP A 42 1.73 -2.56 -8.55
C ASP A 42 0.58 -3.02 -9.48
N LYS A 43 0.82 -2.87 -10.78
CA LYS A 43 -0.08 -3.33 -11.85
C LYS A 43 -0.29 -4.86 -11.93
N HIS A 44 0.38 -5.64 -11.10
CA HIS A 44 0.24 -7.10 -10.97
C HIS A 44 -0.49 -7.51 -9.69
N GLU A 45 -1.08 -6.55 -8.97
CA GLU A 45 -1.68 -6.77 -7.64
C GLU A 45 -0.65 -7.26 -6.60
N LYS A 46 0.65 -6.99 -6.80
CA LYS A 46 1.71 -7.36 -5.86
C LYS A 46 2.10 -6.19 -4.98
N CYS A 47 2.49 -6.49 -3.74
CA CYS A 47 2.99 -5.49 -2.81
C CYS A 47 4.28 -4.86 -3.34
N VAL A 48 4.32 -3.54 -3.34
CA VAL A 48 5.51 -2.73 -3.61
C VAL A 48 5.90 -2.01 -2.33
N THR A 49 7.07 -2.34 -1.80
CA THR A 49 7.62 -1.64 -0.64
C THR A 49 8.46 -0.44 -1.07
N PHE A 50 8.13 0.74 -0.56
CA PHE A 50 8.92 1.97 -0.74
C PHE A 50 9.98 2.16 0.34
N GLY A 51 9.78 1.52 1.48
CA GLY A 51 10.75 1.49 2.56
C GLY A 51 10.07 1.19 3.89
N PHE A 52 10.76 1.50 4.98
CA PHE A 52 10.23 1.24 6.32
C PHE A 52 10.73 2.23 7.36
N ALA A 53 10.00 2.31 8.46
CA ALA A 53 10.40 2.95 9.69
C ALA A 53 10.29 1.96 10.86
N PHE A 54 11.29 1.98 11.74
CA PHE A 54 11.17 1.41 13.08
C PHE A 54 10.80 2.51 14.06
N LEU A 55 9.70 2.30 14.79
CA LEU A 55 9.19 3.22 15.80
C LEU A 55 9.39 2.61 17.20
N SER A 56 9.97 3.37 18.11
CA SER A 56 10.07 2.98 19.52
C SER A 56 8.74 3.16 20.26
N LYS A 57 7.88 4.05 19.77
CA LYS A 57 6.55 4.33 20.32
C LYS A 57 5.60 4.73 19.19
N GLU A 58 4.34 4.36 19.33
CA GLU A 58 3.26 4.76 18.44
C GLU A 58 2.62 6.07 18.93
N ASP A 59 3.35 7.17 18.78
CA ASP A 59 2.89 8.50 19.16
C ASP A 59 3.16 9.55 18.07
N ILE A 60 2.61 10.75 18.27
CA ILE A 60 2.67 11.85 17.29
C ILE A 60 4.12 12.18 16.88
N PRO A 61 5.07 12.44 17.80
CA PRO A 61 6.46 12.71 17.43
C PRO A 61 7.11 11.64 16.55
N HIS A 62 6.93 10.35 16.88
CA HIS A 62 7.58 9.26 16.17
C HIS A 62 6.97 9.03 14.78
N PHE A 63 5.64 9.10 14.65
CA PHE A 63 4.98 9.04 13.34
C PHE A 63 5.34 10.24 12.47
N LYS A 64 5.34 11.46 13.03
CA LYS A 64 5.73 12.66 12.30
C LYS A 64 7.15 12.52 11.75
N TRP A 65 8.09 12.08 12.59
CA TRP A 65 9.46 11.84 12.14
C TRP A 65 9.51 10.87 10.94
N ALA A 66 8.79 9.74 11.01
CA ALA A 66 8.77 8.76 9.93
C ALA A 66 8.18 9.33 8.63
N PHE A 67 7.08 10.10 8.71
CA PHE A 67 6.45 10.72 7.55
C PHE A 67 7.27 11.86 6.97
N ASP A 68 7.93 12.67 7.79
CA ASP A 68 8.85 13.71 7.33
C ASP A 68 10.04 13.08 6.58
N GLN A 69 10.60 11.97 7.08
CA GLN A 69 11.66 11.25 6.37
C GLN A 69 11.14 10.67 5.05
N PHE A 70 9.92 10.13 5.04
CA PHE A 70 9.27 9.63 3.84
C PHE A 70 9.10 10.72 2.78
N LEU A 71 8.51 11.85 3.16
CA LEU A 71 8.30 13.00 2.27
C LEU A 71 9.63 13.53 1.72
N LYS A 72 10.64 13.68 2.58
CA LYS A 72 11.98 14.12 2.17
C LYS A 72 12.64 13.14 1.19
N ALA A 73 12.43 11.84 1.38
CA ALA A 73 13.00 10.82 0.51
C ALA A 73 12.33 10.79 -0.87
N MET A 74 11.01 10.96 -0.91
CA MET A 74 10.17 10.79 -2.10
C MET A 74 9.93 12.07 -2.89
N GLY A 75 9.98 13.24 -2.26
CA GLY A 75 9.89 14.55 -2.92
C GLY A 75 8.49 15.00 -3.33
N ARG A 76 7.43 14.24 -3.01
CA ARG A 76 6.03 14.65 -3.23
C ARG A 76 5.11 14.12 -2.14
N ASN A 77 3.97 14.77 -1.96
CA ASN A 77 2.89 14.26 -1.11
C ASN A 77 2.22 13.04 -1.75
N LEU A 78 1.67 12.21 -0.88
CA LEU A 78 0.81 11.09 -1.23
C LEU A 78 -0.66 11.55 -1.36
N VAL A 79 -1.41 10.95 -2.28
CA VAL A 79 -2.83 11.30 -2.50
C VAL A 79 -3.70 10.71 -1.39
N CYS A 80 -3.40 9.48 -0.98
CA CYS A 80 -4.14 8.74 0.03
C CYS A 80 -3.18 7.88 0.88
N ILE A 81 -3.34 7.95 2.21
CA ILE A 81 -2.67 7.04 3.15
C ILE A 81 -3.70 6.15 3.85
N ILE A 82 -3.37 4.86 3.92
CA ILE A 82 -4.12 3.86 4.66
C ILE A 82 -3.32 3.50 5.91
N THR A 83 -3.90 3.68 7.09
CA THR A 83 -3.25 3.31 8.35
C THR A 83 -4.20 2.51 9.25
N ASP A 84 -3.68 1.99 10.34
CA ASP A 84 -4.47 1.51 11.47
C ASP A 84 -5.32 2.62 12.12
N GLN A 85 -6.19 2.21 13.03
CA GLN A 85 -7.01 3.14 13.79
C GLN A 85 -6.23 3.70 14.98
N CYS A 86 -5.36 4.67 14.71
CA CYS A 86 -4.61 5.39 15.74
C CYS A 86 -5.02 6.89 15.80
N PRO A 87 -5.41 7.43 16.97
CA PRO A 87 -5.73 8.85 17.12
C PRO A 87 -4.57 9.79 16.74
N ALA A 88 -3.32 9.34 16.91
CA ALA A 88 -2.14 10.11 16.51
C ALA A 88 -2.07 10.32 14.99
N MET A 89 -2.45 9.33 14.18
CA MET A 89 -2.41 9.41 12.71
C MET A 89 -3.29 10.55 12.18
N LYS A 90 -4.49 10.72 12.75
CA LYS A 90 -5.40 11.80 12.36
C LYS A 90 -4.79 13.20 12.54
N GLN A 91 -3.91 13.35 13.52
CA GLN A 91 -3.22 14.62 13.79
C GLN A 91 -1.94 14.75 12.95
N VAL A 92 -1.17 13.68 12.85
CA VAL A 92 0.15 13.68 12.19
C VAL A 92 0.06 13.82 10.68
N ILE A 93 -0.92 13.21 10.03
CA ILE A 93 -1.05 13.22 8.57
C ILE A 93 -1.14 14.66 8.03
N PRO A 94 -2.07 15.53 8.49
CA PRO A 94 -2.12 16.90 8.00
C PRO A 94 -0.90 17.75 8.40
N MET A 95 -0.19 17.37 9.48
CA MET A 95 1.06 18.06 9.88
C MET A 95 2.26 17.69 8.99
N SER A 96 2.30 16.46 8.49
CA SER A 96 3.43 15.94 7.71
C SER A 96 3.22 16.10 6.21
N PHE A 97 1.96 16.08 5.77
CA PHE A 97 1.55 16.25 4.38
C PHE A 97 0.57 17.44 4.26
N PRO A 98 1.06 18.67 4.48
CA PRO A 98 0.22 19.86 4.41
C PRO A 98 -0.25 20.13 2.99
N VAL A 99 -1.38 20.82 2.86
CA VAL A 99 -1.86 21.34 1.58
C VAL A 99 -0.91 22.44 1.12
N THR A 100 -0.41 22.33 -0.11
CA THR A 100 0.38 23.37 -0.77
C THR A 100 -0.24 23.71 -2.11
N GLU A 101 0.25 24.75 -2.80
CA GLU A 101 -0.19 25.05 -4.17
C GLU A 101 0.11 23.89 -5.14
N GLU A 102 1.17 23.13 -4.86
CA GLU A 102 1.62 22.00 -5.68
C GLU A 102 0.89 20.68 -5.35
N PHE A 103 0.43 20.51 -4.10
CA PHE A 103 -0.12 19.23 -3.63
C PHE A 103 -1.45 19.39 -2.86
N PRO A 104 -2.51 18.67 -3.26
CA PRO A 104 -3.78 18.67 -2.53
C PRO A 104 -3.66 17.96 -1.18
N ALA A 105 -4.70 18.10 -0.34
CA ALA A 105 -4.78 17.42 0.94
C ALA A 105 -4.70 15.90 0.78
N THR A 106 -3.77 15.28 1.53
CA THR A 106 -3.71 13.84 1.69
C THR A 106 -4.98 13.31 2.35
N LYS A 107 -5.64 12.33 1.71
CA LYS A 107 -6.79 11.63 2.28
C LYS A 107 -6.33 10.54 3.24
N HIS A 108 -6.92 10.49 4.44
CA HIS A 108 -6.67 9.43 5.40
C HIS A 108 -7.78 8.38 5.36
N HIS A 109 -7.42 7.12 5.13
CA HIS A 109 -8.31 5.98 5.18
C HIS A 109 -7.86 4.99 6.26
N LEU A 110 -8.81 4.29 6.86
CA LEU A 110 -8.53 3.23 7.81
C LEU A 110 -8.32 1.90 7.05
N CYS A 111 -7.35 1.12 7.52
CA CYS A 111 -7.07 -0.22 7.03
C CYS A 111 -8.28 -1.12 7.26
N MET A 112 -8.78 -1.76 6.20
CA MET A 112 -9.97 -2.58 6.28
C MET A 112 -9.79 -3.77 7.23
N ARG A 113 -8.57 -4.30 7.43
CA ARG A 113 -8.36 -5.41 8.37
C ARG A 113 -8.79 -5.00 9.78
N HIS A 114 -8.33 -3.85 10.24
CA HIS A 114 -8.68 -3.31 11.57
C HIS A 114 -10.16 -2.96 11.67
N ILE A 115 -10.76 -2.45 10.59
CA ILE A 115 -12.22 -2.26 10.52
C ILE A 115 -12.93 -3.61 10.70
N MET A 116 -12.53 -4.64 9.95
CA MET A 116 -13.13 -5.97 10.00
C MET A 116 -12.92 -6.64 11.36
N GLU A 117 -11.74 -6.59 11.97
CA GLU A 117 -11.49 -7.11 13.33
C GLU A 117 -12.38 -6.41 14.37
N PHE A 118 -12.51 -5.09 14.28
CA PHE A 118 -13.40 -4.32 15.14
C PHE A 118 -14.88 -4.73 14.99
N PHE A 119 -15.32 -5.03 13.77
CA PHE A 119 -16.71 -5.46 13.52
C PHE A 119 -16.95 -6.95 13.78
N LEU A 120 -16.00 -7.83 13.46
CA LEU A 120 -16.03 -9.27 13.72
C LEU A 120 -16.05 -9.56 15.21
N SER A 121 -15.30 -8.80 16.01
CA SER A 121 -15.34 -8.91 17.48
C SER A 121 -16.67 -8.43 18.08
N ARG A 122 -17.49 -7.68 17.32
CA ARG A 122 -18.72 -7.05 17.85
C ARG A 122 -20.04 -7.56 17.26
N THR A 123 -20.11 -8.15 16.05
CA THR A 123 -21.37 -8.74 15.50
C THR A 123 -21.19 -9.52 14.18
N SER A 124 -22.04 -10.55 13.96
CA SER A 124 -22.18 -11.39 12.76
C SER A 124 -22.78 -10.72 11.50
N ARG A 125 -22.75 -9.39 11.37
CA ARG A 125 -23.59 -8.63 10.40
C ARG A 125 -22.82 -7.82 9.33
N ILE A 126 -21.56 -8.16 9.09
CA ILE A 126 -20.65 -7.46 8.18
C ILE A 126 -21.19 -7.35 6.72
N PRO A 127 -21.81 -8.39 6.11
CA PRO A 127 -22.26 -8.29 4.72
C PRO A 127 -23.43 -7.31 4.51
N ALA A 128 -24.25 -7.05 5.54
CA ALA A 128 -25.43 -6.21 5.41
C ALA A 128 -25.09 -4.71 5.37
N PHE A 129 -23.98 -4.29 6.00
CA PHE A 129 -23.61 -2.88 6.10
C PHE A 129 -22.99 -2.32 4.81
N PHE A 130 -22.43 -3.19 3.97
CA PHE A 130 -21.75 -2.82 2.72
C PHE A 130 -22.54 -3.18 1.45
N ARG A 131 -23.78 -3.68 1.60
CA ARG A 131 -24.61 -4.17 0.49
C ARG A 131 -24.93 -3.09 -0.56
N ASP A 132 -24.98 -1.83 -0.13
CA ASP A 132 -25.45 -0.70 -0.95
C ASP A 132 -24.33 0.26 -1.36
N LYS A 133 -23.06 -0.08 -1.07
CA LYS A 133 -21.90 0.74 -1.45
C LYS A 133 -21.00 -0.07 -2.37
N PRO A 134 -20.75 0.38 -3.63
CA PRO A 134 -19.79 -0.30 -4.49
C PRO A 134 -18.42 -0.28 -3.80
N MET A 135 -17.99 -1.45 -3.31
CA MET A 135 -16.77 -1.64 -2.51
C MET A 135 -15.49 -1.61 -3.35
N PHE A 136 -15.46 -0.76 -4.38
CA PHE A 136 -14.36 -0.64 -5.31
C PHE A 136 -13.15 0.01 -4.61
N GLY A 137 -12.29 -0.84 -4.04
CA GLY A 137 -11.05 -0.43 -3.35
C GLY A 137 -11.00 -0.85 -1.89
N LEU A 138 -12.12 -0.86 -1.17
CA LEU A 138 -12.16 -1.15 0.27
C LEU A 138 -11.82 -2.62 0.60
N MET A 139 -12.40 -3.60 -0.11
CA MET A 139 -12.02 -5.01 0.04
C MET A 139 -10.58 -5.30 -0.44
N ARG A 140 -10.06 -4.48 -1.37
CA ARG A 140 -8.66 -4.58 -1.80
C ARG A 140 -7.73 -4.09 -0.70
N THR A 141 -8.09 -3.11 0.14
CA THR A 141 -7.19 -2.63 1.21
C THR A 141 -6.85 -3.66 2.29
N THR A 142 -7.77 -4.57 2.63
CA THR A 142 -7.48 -5.77 3.47
C THR A 142 -6.42 -6.65 2.81
N SER A 143 -6.58 -6.92 1.51
CA SER A 143 -5.58 -7.71 0.78
C SER A 143 -4.24 -6.98 0.70
N ARG A 144 -4.21 -5.64 0.62
CA ARG A 144 -2.94 -4.87 0.58
C ARG A 144 -2.13 -5.05 1.86
N SER A 145 -2.77 -4.86 3.02
CA SER A 145 -2.10 -5.00 4.30
C SER A 145 -1.76 -6.47 4.57
N GLU A 146 -2.64 -7.42 4.22
CA GLU A 146 -2.37 -8.86 4.34
C GLU A 146 -1.20 -9.29 3.44
N ILE A 147 -1.17 -8.90 2.16
CA ILE A 147 -0.07 -9.25 1.25
C ILE A 147 1.25 -8.67 1.76
N GLY A 148 1.25 -7.41 2.23
CA GLY A 148 2.43 -6.80 2.85
C GLY A 148 2.90 -7.57 4.09
N ASN A 149 1.98 -7.86 5.02
CA ASN A 149 2.33 -8.55 6.27
C ASN A 149 2.75 -10.01 6.02
N ASN A 150 2.13 -10.73 5.08
CA ASN A 150 2.52 -12.09 4.71
C ASN A 150 3.87 -12.15 3.99
N PHE A 151 4.23 -11.08 3.29
CA PHE A 151 5.55 -10.95 2.70
C PHE A 151 6.60 -10.79 3.80
N PHE A 152 6.41 -9.85 4.72
CA PHE A 152 7.39 -9.54 5.77
C PHE A 152 7.44 -10.56 6.91
N SER A 153 6.36 -11.29 7.20
CA SER A 153 6.36 -12.35 8.21
C SER A 153 7.34 -13.49 7.90
N GLN A 154 7.72 -13.67 6.64
CA GLN A 154 8.72 -14.66 6.23
C GLN A 154 10.16 -14.23 6.51
N PHE A 155 10.38 -12.94 6.79
CA PHE A 155 11.71 -12.32 6.90
C PHE A 155 11.99 -11.70 8.26
N HIS A 156 11.12 -11.93 9.24
CA HIS A 156 11.25 -11.36 10.58
C HIS A 156 11.17 -12.43 11.67
N ARG A 157 12.04 -12.31 12.69
CA ARG A 157 11.91 -13.04 13.96
C ARG A 157 12.07 -12.07 15.14
N GLN A 158 11.30 -12.29 16.20
CA GLN A 158 11.31 -11.47 17.42
C GLN A 158 12.70 -11.26 18.05
N SER A 159 13.63 -12.21 17.88
CA SER A 159 14.99 -12.14 18.44
C SER A 159 16.01 -11.43 17.56
N GLU A 160 15.65 -10.97 16.36
CA GLU A 160 16.61 -10.38 15.42
C GLU A 160 17.16 -9.03 15.89
N THR A 161 18.45 -8.85 15.65
CA THR A 161 19.12 -7.54 15.70
C THR A 161 18.65 -6.67 14.52
N LEU A 162 18.85 -5.35 14.63
CA LEU A 162 18.57 -4.43 13.51
C LEU A 162 19.42 -4.76 12.28
N CYS A 163 20.64 -5.27 12.46
CA CYS A 163 21.52 -5.67 11.37
C CYS A 163 21.00 -6.91 10.65
N GLU A 164 20.60 -7.94 11.39
CA GLU A 164 20.02 -9.16 10.82
C GLU A 164 18.72 -8.83 10.07
N PHE A 165 17.84 -8.04 10.70
CA PHE A 165 16.64 -7.55 10.04
C PHE A 165 16.95 -6.84 8.73
N TYR A 166 17.95 -5.94 8.74
CA TYR A 166 18.33 -5.18 7.54
C TYR A 166 18.82 -6.09 6.41
N LEU A 167 19.60 -7.13 6.71
CA LEU A 167 20.08 -8.09 5.72
C LEU A 167 18.92 -8.94 5.16
N SER A 168 18.02 -9.40 6.03
CA SER A 168 16.80 -10.11 5.65
C SER A 168 15.90 -9.22 4.77
N PHE A 169 15.73 -7.95 5.15
CA PHE A 169 14.96 -6.96 4.40
C PHE A 169 15.55 -6.73 3.00
N GLU A 170 16.86 -6.58 2.86
CA GLU A 170 17.50 -6.42 1.55
C GLU A 170 17.27 -7.64 0.65
N SER A 171 17.44 -8.84 1.22
CA SER A 171 17.18 -10.09 0.51
C SER A 171 15.71 -10.19 0.05
N ALA A 172 14.79 -9.75 0.90
CA ALA A 172 13.37 -9.67 0.56
C ALA A 172 13.13 -8.67 -0.58
N MET A 173 13.71 -7.47 -0.50
CA MET A 173 13.58 -6.44 -1.54
C MET A 173 14.13 -6.92 -2.90
N ASP A 174 15.25 -7.64 -2.91
CA ASP A 174 15.80 -8.21 -4.15
C ASP A 174 14.89 -9.30 -4.73
N LYS A 175 14.31 -10.14 -3.89
CA LYS A 175 13.29 -11.11 -4.31
C LYS A 175 12.05 -10.41 -4.90
N GLN A 176 11.56 -9.35 -4.25
CA GLN A 176 10.43 -8.56 -4.76
C GLN A 176 10.75 -7.95 -6.13
N ARG A 177 11.95 -7.39 -6.31
CA ARG A 177 12.39 -6.82 -7.60
C ARG A 177 12.47 -7.86 -8.69
N TYR A 178 13.05 -9.03 -8.39
CA TYR A 178 13.14 -10.14 -9.34
C TYR A 178 11.75 -10.59 -9.80
N GLU A 179 10.83 -10.77 -8.87
CA GLU A 179 9.45 -11.17 -9.17
C GLU A 179 8.71 -10.11 -10.00
N THR A 180 8.81 -8.83 -9.64
CA THR A 180 8.21 -7.75 -10.44
C THR A 180 8.80 -7.69 -11.85
N ALA A 181 10.12 -7.89 -12.01
CA ALA A 181 10.77 -7.92 -13.33
C ALA A 181 10.29 -9.12 -14.17
N ARG A 182 10.21 -10.30 -13.58
CA ARG A 182 9.68 -11.51 -14.24
C ARG A 182 8.24 -11.31 -14.71
N LEU A 183 7.37 -10.81 -13.83
CA LEU A 183 5.97 -10.56 -14.16
C LEU A 183 5.82 -9.48 -15.23
N ASN A 184 6.67 -8.45 -15.22
CA ASN A 184 6.70 -7.44 -16.29
C ASN A 184 7.07 -8.05 -17.65
N GLN A 185 8.04 -8.96 -17.68
CA GLN A 185 8.44 -9.66 -18.90
C GLN A 185 7.30 -10.55 -19.43
N GLU A 186 6.66 -11.34 -18.55
CA GLU A 186 5.54 -12.20 -18.91
C GLU A 186 4.31 -11.40 -19.39
N GLY A 187 4.04 -10.26 -18.75
CA GLY A 187 2.90 -9.40 -19.06
C GLY A 187 3.02 -8.57 -20.33
N SER A 188 4.21 -8.46 -20.93
CA SER A 188 4.50 -7.54 -22.05
C SER A 188 4.17 -8.09 -23.43
N SER A 189 3.46 -9.22 -23.52
CA SER A 189 3.36 -9.98 -24.76
C SER A 189 2.36 -9.42 -25.78
N THR A 190 1.32 -8.69 -25.37
CA THR A 190 0.26 -8.14 -26.26
C THR A 190 -0.64 -7.14 -25.53
N ILE A 191 -1.14 -6.10 -26.23
CA ILE A 191 -2.21 -5.22 -25.73
C ILE A 191 -3.51 -6.04 -25.62
N PRO A 192 -4.19 -6.08 -24.46
CA PRO A 192 -5.44 -6.80 -24.30
C PRO A 192 -6.57 -6.14 -25.12
N ALA A 193 -7.48 -6.97 -25.64
CA ALA A 193 -8.62 -6.49 -26.42
C ALA A 193 -9.62 -5.74 -25.54
N THR A 194 -9.94 -4.50 -25.91
CA THR A 194 -11.00 -3.69 -25.31
C THR A 194 -12.37 -4.10 -25.86
N ILE A 195 -13.40 -4.09 -25.03
CA ILE A 195 -14.78 -4.41 -25.43
C ILE A 195 -15.67 -3.16 -25.46
N THR A 196 -15.33 -2.13 -24.70
CA THR A 196 -16.00 -0.83 -24.70
C THR A 196 -15.19 0.17 -25.54
N LYS A 197 -15.78 1.34 -25.82
CA LYS A 197 -15.07 2.48 -26.44
C LYS A 197 -14.62 3.53 -25.41
N LEU A 198 -14.66 3.20 -24.12
CA LEU A 198 -14.34 4.14 -23.06
C LEU A 198 -12.85 4.45 -23.05
N PHE A 199 -12.53 5.73 -22.96
CA PHE A 199 -11.15 6.21 -22.82
C PHE A 199 -10.45 5.56 -21.61
N MET A 200 -11.17 5.42 -20.50
CA MET A 200 -10.66 4.76 -19.28
C MET A 200 -10.29 3.29 -19.49
N GLU A 201 -11.00 2.56 -20.36
CA GLU A 201 -10.66 1.17 -20.68
C GLU A 201 -9.40 1.10 -21.56
N ALA A 202 -9.28 2.01 -22.53
CA ALA A 202 -8.10 2.11 -23.38
C ALA A 202 -6.83 2.48 -22.57
N GLU A 203 -6.93 3.38 -21.59
CA GLU A 203 -5.84 3.67 -20.66
C GLU A 203 -5.55 2.48 -19.74
N ALA A 204 -6.59 1.83 -19.20
CA ALA A 204 -6.43 0.64 -18.37
C ALA A 204 -5.70 -0.50 -19.11
N ALA A 205 -5.95 -0.68 -20.41
CA ALA A 205 -5.28 -1.68 -21.25
C ALA A 205 -3.77 -1.41 -21.43
N GLN A 206 -3.34 -0.15 -21.31
CA GLN A 206 -1.93 0.24 -21.40
C GLN A 206 -1.21 0.20 -20.05
N VAL A 207 -1.93 0.48 -18.96
CA VAL A 207 -1.37 0.58 -17.61
C VAL A 207 -1.35 -0.77 -16.89
N TYR A 208 -2.43 -1.54 -17.00
CA TYR A 208 -2.59 -2.80 -16.27
C TYR A 208 -2.12 -4.02 -17.05
N THR A 209 -1.78 -5.07 -16.31
CA THR A 209 -1.47 -6.38 -16.92
C THR A 209 -2.74 -7.08 -17.36
N ARG A 210 -2.67 -7.98 -18.34
CA ARG A 210 -3.85 -8.66 -18.91
C ARG A 210 -4.79 -9.24 -17.82
N PRO A 211 -4.32 -9.96 -16.79
CA PRO A 211 -5.21 -10.50 -15.76
C PRO A 211 -5.95 -9.41 -14.97
N VAL A 212 -5.28 -8.29 -14.68
CA VAL A 212 -5.87 -7.16 -13.95
C VAL A 212 -6.81 -6.37 -14.85
N PHE A 213 -6.41 -6.14 -16.10
CA PHE A 213 -7.24 -5.51 -17.13
C PHE A 213 -8.58 -6.23 -17.30
N TYR A 214 -8.58 -7.56 -17.45
CA TYR A 214 -9.82 -8.30 -17.65
C TYR A 214 -10.75 -8.25 -16.42
N LYS A 215 -10.22 -8.14 -15.20
CA LYS A 215 -11.04 -7.89 -14.00
C LYS A 215 -11.64 -6.49 -14.02
N VAL A 216 -10.83 -5.47 -14.35
CA VAL A 216 -11.30 -4.08 -14.48
C VAL A 216 -12.37 -3.96 -15.58
N GLN A 217 -12.17 -4.63 -16.72
CA GLN A 217 -13.11 -4.70 -17.83
C GLN A 217 -14.44 -5.38 -17.39
N GLN A 218 -14.37 -6.48 -16.64
CA GLN A 218 -15.56 -7.11 -16.06
C GLN A 218 -16.30 -6.19 -15.08
N ASP A 219 -15.57 -5.47 -14.22
CA ASP A 219 -16.15 -4.52 -13.26
C ASP A 219 -16.82 -3.33 -13.97
N MET A 220 -16.22 -2.83 -15.06
CA MET A 220 -16.78 -1.74 -15.89
C MET A 220 -18.10 -2.17 -16.56
N VAL A 221 -18.15 -3.37 -17.13
CA VAL A 221 -19.37 -3.94 -17.73
C VAL A 221 -20.44 -4.18 -16.67
N ALA A 222 -20.09 -4.73 -15.51
CA ALA A 222 -21.02 -4.99 -14.42
C ALA A 222 -21.60 -3.70 -13.80
N SER A 223 -20.86 -2.60 -13.87
CA SER A 223 -21.30 -1.29 -13.39
C SER A 223 -22.20 -0.52 -14.37
N GLY A 224 -22.49 -1.10 -15.55
CA GLY A 224 -23.41 -0.53 -16.53
C GLY A 224 -22.85 0.68 -17.29
N TYR A 225 -21.53 0.82 -17.40
CA TYR A 225 -20.91 1.88 -18.21
C TYR A 225 -21.04 1.65 -19.73
N ASP A 226 -21.70 0.57 -20.16
CA ASP A 226 -22.17 0.39 -21.54
C ASP A 226 -23.65 0.80 -21.65
N MET A 227 -23.87 2.10 -21.89
CA MET A 227 -24.90 2.62 -22.79
C MET A 227 -24.32 3.77 -23.61
#